data_AF-A0A4P6UTZ5-F1
#
_entry.id   AF-A0A4P6UTZ5-F1
#
_cell.length_a   1.000
_cell.length_b   1.000
_cell.length_c   1.000
_cell.angle_alpha   90.00
_cell.angle_beta   90.00
_cell.angle_gamma   90.00
#
_symmetry.space_group_name_H-M   'P 1'
#
loop_
_entity.id
_entity.type
_entity.pdbx_description
1 polymer ?
#
loop_
_entity_poly.entity_id
_entity_poly.type
_entity_poly.pdbx_seq_one_letter_code
_entity_poly.pdbx_strand_id
1 'polypeptide(L)'
;MKKVHFFVAIIISIILLSGCSNMKEAVSGIQTQAEKAKSGLTVDAFSLRETELEYNNETFTVEDLFKTILRDVQWEYEKNENQDYLLVKGTWKEPLFDDLNLSEEEKKELSTTGKIYIRLVFEKNELIPSETTASMKLKEETLVDEKGEDILHYFYNLYLNVKSSN
;
A
#
# COMPACT_ATOMS: atom_id res chain seq x y z
N MET A 1 57.17 -54.00 -4.70
CA MET A 1 56.27 -55.11 -5.08
C MET A 1 54.85 -54.59 -4.92
N LYS A 2 54.21 -54.16 -6.01
CA LYS A 2 53.09 -54.83 -6.69
C LYS A 2 51.94 -55.26 -5.74
N LYS A 3 50.85 -54.49 -5.87
CA LYS A 3 49.43 -54.88 -6.01
C LYS A 3 48.76 -55.67 -4.87
N VAL A 4 47.57 -55.19 -4.48
CA VAL A 4 46.27 -55.90 -4.37
C VAL A 4 45.34 -54.98 -3.55
N HIS A 5 44.56 -54.14 -4.23
CA HIS A 5 43.15 -54.34 -4.60
C HIS A 5 42.19 -54.16 -3.40
N PHE A 6 41.49 -53.03 -3.31
CA PHE A 6 40.21 -52.76 -4.01
C PHE A 6 39.05 -53.42 -3.27
N PHE A 7 38.50 -52.80 -2.20
CA PHE A 7 37.20 -53.23 -1.63
C PHE A 7 36.57 -52.26 -0.60
N VAL A 8 36.64 -50.93 -0.74
CA VAL A 8 35.85 -50.04 0.17
C VAL A 8 35.37 -48.73 -0.49
N ALA A 9 35.14 -48.71 -1.79
CA ALA A 9 34.65 -47.50 -2.48
C ALA A 9 33.50 -47.78 -3.46
N ILE A 10 32.69 -48.80 -3.15
CA ILE A 10 31.46 -49.12 -3.88
C ILE A 10 30.42 -49.44 -2.80
N ILE A 11 29.61 -48.44 -2.43
CA ILE A 11 28.26 -48.49 -1.80
C ILE A 11 27.93 -47.05 -1.36
N ILE A 12 28.01 -46.05 -2.25
CA ILE A 12 27.36 -44.72 -2.05
C ILE A 12 27.00 -44.16 -3.45
N SER A 13 26.27 -44.93 -4.27
CA SER A 13 25.84 -44.43 -5.60
C SER A 13 24.45 -44.88 -6.02
N ILE A 14 23.56 -45.16 -5.08
CA ILE A 14 22.15 -45.38 -5.40
C ILE A 14 21.34 -44.69 -4.31
N ILE A 15 20.74 -43.55 -4.67
CA ILE A 15 19.50 -42.89 -4.21
C ILE A 15 19.71 -41.39 -4.43
N LEU A 16 19.76 -40.94 -5.68
CA LEU A 16 19.43 -39.57 -6.08
C LEU A 16 18.94 -39.59 -7.53
N LEU A 17 17.88 -40.37 -7.77
CA LEU A 17 17.06 -40.29 -8.98
C LEU A 17 15.60 -40.46 -8.56
N SER A 18 15.09 -39.40 -7.94
CA SER A 18 13.66 -39.16 -7.75
C SER A 18 13.38 -37.71 -8.12
N GLY A 19 12.68 -37.51 -9.22
CA GLY A 19 11.86 -36.33 -9.45
C GLY A 19 12.58 -35.09 -10.01
N CYS A 20 12.78 -35.08 -11.32
CA CYS A 20 12.55 -33.84 -12.08
C CYS A 20 11.10 -33.41 -11.83
N SER A 21 10.90 -32.38 -11.02
CA SER A 21 9.73 -31.50 -11.10
C SER A 21 10.24 -30.09 -11.35
N ASN A 22 9.85 -29.56 -12.50
CA ASN A 22 10.11 -28.22 -13.00
C ASN A 22 10.41 -27.18 -11.90
N MET A 23 11.65 -26.70 -11.85
CA MET A 23 11.92 -25.39 -11.24
C MET A 23 11.32 -24.32 -12.16
N LYS A 24 10.06 -23.97 -11.89
CA LYS A 24 9.39 -22.80 -12.44
C LYS A 24 8.96 -21.90 -11.27
N GLU A 25 9.90 -21.52 -10.42
CA GLU A 25 9.66 -20.58 -9.33
C GLU A 25 10.98 -19.96 -8.87
N ALA A 26 11.48 -18.99 -9.64
CA ALA A 26 12.50 -18.03 -9.18
C ALA A 26 12.62 -16.82 -10.13
N VAL A 27 11.53 -16.36 -10.74
CA VAL A 27 11.57 -15.19 -11.65
C VAL A 27 10.72 -14.01 -11.14
N SER A 28 10.03 -14.11 -9.99
CA SER A 28 9.22 -13.01 -9.45
C SER A 28 9.98 -12.02 -8.55
N GLY A 29 11.16 -12.38 -8.05
CA GLY A 29 11.91 -11.53 -7.10
C GLY A 29 12.63 -10.34 -7.72
N ILE A 30 13.00 -10.41 -9.01
CA ILE A 30 13.78 -9.37 -9.68
C ILE A 30 12.88 -8.33 -10.35
N GLN A 31 11.73 -8.76 -10.90
CA GLN A 31 10.74 -7.85 -11.49
C GLN A 31 10.19 -6.88 -10.43
N THR A 32 9.92 -7.38 -9.22
CA THR A 32 9.38 -6.58 -8.10
C THR A 32 10.39 -5.58 -7.56
N GLN A 33 11.68 -5.91 -7.45
CA GLN A 33 12.69 -4.96 -6.99
C GLN A 33 12.98 -3.86 -8.02
N ALA A 34 12.96 -4.20 -9.31
CA ALA A 34 13.12 -3.21 -10.38
C ALA A 34 11.92 -2.25 -10.47
N GLU A 35 10.69 -2.72 -10.26
CA GLU A 35 9.50 -1.85 -10.16
C GLU A 35 9.47 -1.00 -8.87
N LYS A 36 9.93 -1.54 -7.74
CA LYS A 36 10.14 -0.81 -6.47
C LYS A 36 11.15 0.34 -6.64
N ALA A 37 12.25 0.10 -7.36
CA ALA A 37 13.24 1.13 -7.66
C ALA A 37 12.76 2.19 -8.66
N LYS A 38 11.92 1.79 -9.64
CA LYS A 38 11.38 2.70 -10.67
C LYS A 38 10.35 3.70 -10.12
N SER A 39 9.74 3.40 -8.98
CA SER A 39 8.75 4.25 -8.30
C SER A 39 9.34 5.13 -7.18
N GLY A 40 10.64 5.01 -6.87
CA GLY A 40 11.29 5.78 -5.79
C GLY A 40 10.89 5.36 -4.38
N LEU A 41 10.24 4.20 -4.21
CA LEU A 41 9.71 3.73 -2.93
C LEU A 41 10.71 2.82 -2.22
N THR A 42 10.90 3.04 -0.92
CA THR A 42 11.56 2.05 -0.05
C THR A 42 10.68 0.81 0.07
N VAL A 43 11.28 -0.36 0.38
CA VAL A 43 10.53 -1.61 0.61
C VAL A 43 9.47 -1.43 1.71
N ASP A 44 9.76 -0.60 2.70
CA ASP A 44 8.85 -0.26 3.79
C ASP A 44 7.62 0.51 3.29
N ALA A 45 7.82 1.54 2.46
CA ALA A 45 6.73 2.33 1.89
C ALA A 45 5.77 1.49 1.03
N PHE A 46 6.31 0.52 0.28
CA PHE A 46 5.49 -0.43 -0.46
C PHE A 46 4.69 -1.34 0.49
N SER A 47 5.33 -1.84 1.55
CA SER A 47 4.67 -2.75 2.51
C SER A 47 3.52 -2.08 3.26
N LEU A 48 3.64 -0.80 3.62
CA LEU A 48 2.56 -0.05 4.26
C LEU A 48 1.36 0.19 3.32
N ARG A 49 1.61 0.37 2.03
CA ARG A 49 0.54 0.52 1.02
C ARG A 49 -0.24 -0.77 0.80
N GLU A 50 0.44 -1.91 0.87
CA GLU A 50 -0.15 -3.24 0.77
C GLU A 50 -0.74 -3.73 2.10
N THR A 51 -0.78 -2.91 3.14
CA THR A 51 -1.41 -3.29 4.41
C THR A 51 -2.90 -3.53 4.18
N GLU A 52 -3.34 -4.74 4.53
CA GLU A 52 -4.75 -5.14 4.48
C GLU A 52 -5.52 -4.46 5.61
N LEU A 53 -6.68 -3.92 5.24
CA LEU A 53 -7.64 -3.28 6.11
C LEU A 53 -8.92 -4.10 6.07
N GLU A 54 -9.45 -4.43 7.24
CA GLU A 54 -10.72 -5.14 7.38
C GLU A 54 -11.78 -4.18 7.94
N TYR A 55 -12.86 -3.99 7.19
CA TYR A 55 -13.98 -3.14 7.61
C TYR A 55 -15.29 -3.64 7.01
N ASN A 56 -16.34 -3.78 7.82
CA ASN A 56 -17.66 -4.26 7.39
C ASN A 56 -17.63 -5.58 6.58
N ASN A 57 -16.81 -6.55 6.99
CA ASN A 57 -16.58 -7.85 6.30
C ASN A 57 -15.96 -7.74 4.90
N GLU A 58 -15.39 -6.59 4.56
CA GLU A 58 -14.62 -6.38 3.34
C GLU A 58 -13.15 -6.23 3.70
N THR A 59 -12.28 -6.82 2.89
CA THR A 59 -10.83 -6.67 2.98
C THR A 59 -10.34 -5.92 1.75
N PHE A 60 -9.55 -4.88 1.98
CA PHE A 60 -8.94 -4.06 0.92
C PHE A 60 -7.61 -3.50 1.40
N THR A 61 -6.75 -3.06 0.48
CA THR A 61 -5.45 -2.47 0.86
C THR A 61 -5.55 -0.96 1.08
N VAL A 62 -4.59 -0.38 1.81
CA VAL A 62 -4.38 1.07 1.88
C VAL A 62 -4.25 1.69 0.48
N GLU A 63 -3.58 0.99 -0.43
CA GLU A 63 -3.44 1.40 -1.82
C GLU A 63 -4.77 1.47 -2.56
N ASP A 64 -5.58 0.42 -2.47
CA ASP A 64 -6.89 0.34 -3.14
C ASP A 64 -7.83 1.43 -2.61
N LEU A 65 -7.85 1.63 -1.30
CA LEU A 65 -8.62 2.67 -0.63
C LEU A 65 -8.36 4.03 -1.27
N PHE A 66 -7.12 4.50 -1.24
CA PHE A 66 -6.82 5.87 -1.65
C PHE A 66 -6.79 6.06 -3.17
N LYS A 67 -6.39 5.05 -3.95
CA LYS A 67 -6.49 5.13 -5.42
C LYS A 67 -7.93 5.16 -5.91
N THR A 68 -8.87 4.63 -5.14
CA THR A 68 -10.29 4.64 -5.50
C THR A 68 -10.92 6.01 -5.21
N ILE A 69 -10.64 6.60 -4.05
CA ILE A 69 -11.31 7.83 -3.58
C ILE A 69 -10.57 9.12 -3.95
N LEU A 70 -9.32 9.05 -4.40
CA LEU A 70 -8.52 10.21 -4.83
C LEU A 70 -8.11 10.10 -6.30
N ARG A 71 -7.69 11.22 -6.87
CA ARG A 71 -7.00 11.28 -8.17
C ARG A 71 -5.51 11.55 -7.96
N ASP A 72 -4.70 11.18 -8.95
CA ASP A 72 -3.28 11.55 -9.04
C ASP A 72 -2.48 11.24 -7.76
N VAL A 73 -2.73 10.08 -7.17
CA VAL A 73 -2.19 9.71 -5.85
C VAL A 73 -0.67 9.61 -5.85
N GLN A 74 -0.05 10.26 -4.87
CA GLN A 74 1.37 10.23 -4.59
C GLN A 74 1.60 9.82 -3.13
N TRP A 75 2.73 9.16 -2.89
CA TRP A 75 3.04 8.55 -1.60
C TRP A 75 4.38 9.08 -1.11
N GLU A 76 4.41 9.50 0.14
CA GLU A 76 5.62 9.88 0.87
C GLU A 76 5.73 9.03 2.13
N TYR A 77 6.94 8.60 2.43
CA TYR A 77 7.24 7.76 3.58
C TYR A 77 8.25 8.45 4.48
N GLU A 78 7.97 8.43 5.77
CA GLU A 78 8.83 8.95 6.80
C GLU A 78 8.87 7.95 7.95
N LYS A 79 10.07 7.61 8.43
CA LYS A 79 10.26 6.77 9.60
C LYS A 79 10.82 7.61 10.73
N ASN A 80 10.20 7.53 11.91
CA ASN A 80 10.68 8.20 13.11
C ASN A 80 10.69 7.23 14.30
N GLU A 81 11.89 6.91 14.79
CA GLU A 81 12.10 5.97 15.89
C GLU A 81 11.34 4.64 15.70
N ASN A 82 10.18 4.51 16.33
CA ASN A 82 9.32 3.32 16.37
C ASN A 82 8.03 3.48 15.54
N GLN A 83 7.83 4.63 14.91
CA GLN A 83 6.66 4.94 14.10
C GLN A 83 7.03 5.06 12.63
N ASP A 84 6.18 4.49 11.79
CA ASP A 84 6.23 4.64 10.36
C ASP A 84 5.06 5.53 9.93
N TYR A 85 5.33 6.50 9.06
CA TYR A 85 4.34 7.45 8.58
C TYR A 85 4.20 7.31 7.07
N LEU A 86 2.95 7.17 6.63
CA LEU A 86 2.59 7.17 5.22
C LEU A 86 1.76 8.42 4.94
N LEU A 87 2.34 9.36 4.21
CA LEU A 87 1.65 10.55 3.72
C LEU A 87 1.13 10.28 2.31
N VAL A 88 -0.18 10.28 2.18
CA VAL A 88 -0.90 10.15 0.92
C VAL A 88 -1.28 11.54 0.44
N LYS A 89 -0.82 11.89 -0.76
CA LYS A 89 -1.19 13.13 -1.43
C LYS A 89 -2.05 12.80 -2.64
N GLY A 90 -3.08 13.59 -2.90
CA GLY A 90 -3.91 13.39 -4.08
C GLY A 90 -4.68 14.64 -4.46
N THR A 91 -5.32 14.56 -5.61
CA THR A 91 -6.30 15.54 -6.08
C THR A 91 -7.70 15.11 -5.66
N TRP A 92 -8.54 16.07 -5.31
CA TRP A 92 -9.94 15.82 -4.95
C TRP A 92 -10.69 15.09 -6.07
N LYS A 93 -11.62 14.21 -5.66
CA LYS A 93 -12.49 13.42 -6.53
C LYS A 93 -13.85 13.24 -5.85
N GLU A 94 -14.93 13.51 -6.57
CA GLU A 94 -16.28 13.23 -6.08
C GLU A 94 -16.45 11.72 -5.81
N PRO A 95 -17.09 11.29 -4.69
CA PRO A 95 -17.88 12.07 -3.73
C PRO A 95 -17.15 12.45 -2.42
N LEU A 96 -15.83 12.69 -2.48
CA LEU A 96 -15.04 13.04 -1.30
C LEU A 96 -15.51 14.37 -0.68
N PHE A 97 -15.78 14.36 0.62
CA PHE A 97 -16.29 15.48 1.43
C PHE A 97 -17.56 16.16 0.88
N ASP A 98 -18.46 15.39 0.25
CA ASP A 98 -19.72 15.92 -0.30
C ASP A 98 -20.62 16.61 0.74
N ASP A 99 -20.47 16.27 2.03
CA ASP A 99 -21.22 16.90 3.14
C ASP A 99 -20.91 18.40 3.32
N LEU A 100 -19.82 18.90 2.73
CA LEU A 100 -19.43 20.31 2.80
C LEU A 100 -20.32 21.24 1.95
N ASN A 101 -21.29 20.71 1.19
CA ASN A 101 -22.20 21.49 0.33
C ASN A 101 -21.47 22.47 -0.61
N LEU A 102 -20.33 22.02 -1.16
CA LEU A 102 -19.50 22.80 -2.09
C LEU A 102 -20.30 23.18 -3.34
N SER A 103 -20.14 24.43 -3.79
CA SER A 103 -20.71 24.89 -5.05
C SER A 103 -20.09 24.15 -6.25
N GLU A 104 -20.81 24.13 -7.37
CA GLU A 104 -20.31 23.52 -8.62
C GLU A 104 -18.99 24.15 -9.10
N GLU A 105 -18.78 25.45 -8.82
CA GLU A 105 -17.53 26.13 -9.12
C GLU A 105 -16.38 25.62 -8.24
N GLU A 106 -16.59 25.50 -6.94
CA GLU A 106 -15.61 24.96 -5.99
C GLU A 106 -15.28 23.49 -6.29
N LYS A 107 -16.29 22.65 -6.57
CA LYS A 107 -16.09 21.25 -6.99
C LYS A 107 -15.22 21.16 -8.24
N LYS A 108 -15.51 22.00 -9.24
CA LYS A 108 -14.72 22.05 -10.48
C LYS A 108 -13.28 22.47 -10.18
N GLU A 109 -13.06 23.48 -9.35
CA GLU A 109 -11.72 23.93 -9.00
C GLU A 109 -10.96 22.89 -8.17
N LEU A 110 -11.61 22.26 -7.20
CA LEU A 110 -11.06 21.15 -6.41
C LEU A 110 -10.65 19.97 -7.28
N SER A 111 -11.46 19.60 -8.28
CA SER A 111 -11.16 18.48 -9.19
C SER A 111 -9.90 18.69 -10.05
N THR A 112 -9.37 19.92 -10.10
CA THR A 112 -8.21 20.29 -10.92
C THR A 112 -7.01 20.72 -10.08
N THR A 113 -7.25 21.40 -8.94
CA THR A 113 -6.19 22.01 -8.12
C THR A 113 -6.31 21.70 -6.64
N GLY A 114 -7.41 21.09 -6.21
CA GLY A 114 -7.66 20.73 -4.82
C GLY A 114 -6.65 19.71 -4.35
N LYS A 115 -6.00 19.98 -3.22
CA LYS A 115 -4.95 19.12 -2.67
C LYS A 115 -5.47 18.44 -1.43
N ILE A 116 -5.39 17.11 -1.42
CA ILE A 116 -5.72 16.26 -0.29
C ILE A 116 -4.41 15.73 0.29
N TYR A 117 -4.28 15.80 1.61
CA TYR A 117 -3.16 15.28 2.38
C TYR A 117 -3.72 14.38 3.47
N ILE A 118 -3.37 13.10 3.45
CA ILE A 118 -3.81 12.13 4.45
C ILE A 118 -2.57 11.51 5.07
N ARG A 119 -2.46 11.54 6.40
CA ARG A 119 -1.33 10.94 7.12
C ARG A 119 -1.83 9.73 7.88
N LEU A 120 -1.26 8.58 7.57
CA LEU A 120 -1.42 7.36 8.34
C LEU A 120 -0.19 7.15 9.22
N VAL A 121 -0.42 6.67 10.44
CA VAL A 121 0.62 6.34 11.41
C VAL A 121 0.57 4.85 11.68
N PHE A 122 1.71 4.20 11.59
CA PHE A 122 1.87 2.78 11.88
C PHE A 122 2.86 2.59 13.03
N GLU A 123 2.56 1.64 13.91
CA GLU A 123 3.48 1.17 14.94
C GLU A 123 3.57 -0.36 14.83
N LYS A 124 4.79 -0.90 14.73
CA LYS A 124 5.02 -2.36 14.54
C LYS A 124 4.23 -2.95 13.36
N ASN A 125 4.13 -2.21 12.26
CA ASN A 125 3.38 -2.53 11.04
C ASN A 125 1.84 -2.60 11.21
N GLU A 126 1.30 -2.14 12.33
CA GLU A 126 -0.14 -2.02 12.53
C GLU A 126 -0.54 -0.55 12.40
N LEU A 127 -1.61 -0.29 11.64
CA LEU A 127 -2.18 1.06 11.52
C LEU A 127 -2.72 1.51 12.87
N ILE A 128 -2.45 2.75 13.26
CA ILE A 128 -2.99 3.40 14.46
C ILE A 128 -4.12 4.33 14.04
N PRO A 129 -5.40 3.89 14.11
CA PRO A 129 -6.52 4.64 13.54
C PRO A 129 -6.70 6.03 14.12
N SER A 130 -6.52 6.16 15.44
CA SER A 130 -6.68 7.40 16.20
C SER A 130 -5.69 8.51 15.81
N GLU A 131 -4.61 8.16 15.11
CA GLU A 131 -3.58 9.11 14.67
C GLU A 131 -3.71 9.47 13.18
N THR A 132 -4.74 8.96 12.49
CA THR A 132 -5.02 9.34 11.11
C THR A 132 -5.37 10.82 11.02
N THR A 133 -4.75 11.55 10.10
CA THR A 133 -5.13 12.94 9.80
C THR A 133 -5.51 13.11 8.34
N ALA A 134 -6.40 14.06 8.05
CA ALA A 134 -6.75 14.44 6.70
C ALA A 134 -6.91 15.96 6.58
N SER A 135 -6.33 16.53 5.52
CA SER A 135 -6.52 17.92 5.17
C SER A 135 -6.88 18.08 3.70
N MET A 136 -7.87 18.92 3.43
CA MET A 136 -8.22 19.36 2.07
C MET A 136 -7.98 20.84 1.95
N LYS A 137 -7.27 21.23 0.89
CA LYS A 137 -6.99 22.63 0.56
C LYS A 137 -7.44 22.98 -0.84
N LEU A 138 -8.03 24.16 -0.96
CA LEU A 138 -8.29 24.83 -2.22
C LEU A 138 -7.50 26.13 -2.23
N LYS A 139 -6.56 26.28 -3.17
CA LYS A 139 -5.57 27.37 -3.15
C LYS A 139 -4.78 27.37 -1.83
N GLU A 140 -4.91 28.42 -1.01
CA GLU A 140 -4.29 28.55 0.32
C GLU A 140 -5.30 28.35 1.46
N GLU A 141 -6.58 28.16 1.14
CA GLU A 141 -7.63 27.95 2.12
C GLU A 141 -7.72 26.46 2.50
N THR A 142 -7.84 26.20 3.80
CA THR A 142 -8.04 24.85 4.33
C THR A 142 -9.53 24.65 4.58
N LEU A 143 -10.12 23.70 3.85
CA LEU A 143 -11.55 23.39 3.90
C LEU A 143 -11.84 22.23 4.86
N VAL A 144 -10.87 21.33 5.02
CA VAL A 144 -10.93 20.18 5.95
C VAL A 144 -9.61 20.09 6.69
N ASP A 145 -9.70 19.85 7.99
CA ASP A 145 -8.57 19.52 8.87
C ASP A 145 -9.10 18.61 9.99
N GLU A 146 -9.07 17.31 9.74
CA GLU A 146 -9.68 16.30 10.59
C GLU A 146 -8.63 15.31 11.11
N LYS A 147 -8.87 14.78 12.31
CA LYS A 147 -8.02 13.78 12.95
C LYS A 147 -8.86 12.73 13.66
N GLY A 148 -8.39 11.49 13.61
CA GLY A 148 -8.89 10.39 14.43
C GLY A 148 -9.40 9.22 13.61
N GLU A 149 -10.02 8.28 14.31
CA GLU A 149 -10.56 7.07 13.71
C GLU A 149 -11.81 7.36 12.85
N ASP A 150 -12.59 8.39 13.20
CA ASP A 150 -13.80 8.77 12.46
C ASP A 150 -13.50 9.17 11.01
N ILE A 151 -12.40 9.91 10.78
CA ILE A 151 -11.99 10.30 9.42
C ILE A 151 -11.48 9.09 8.62
N LEU A 152 -10.86 8.11 9.30
CA LEU A 152 -10.46 6.86 8.67
C LEU A 152 -11.68 6.03 8.25
N HIS A 153 -12.66 5.88 9.15
CA HIS A 153 -13.93 5.21 8.86
C HIS A 153 -14.72 5.93 7.76
N TYR A 154 -14.68 7.26 7.72
CA TYR A 154 -15.22 8.04 6.63
C TYR A 154 -14.63 7.60 5.28
N PHE A 155 -13.30 7.46 5.18
CA PHE A 155 -12.66 6.97 3.95
C PHE A 155 -13.06 5.54 3.60
N TYR A 156 -13.19 4.65 4.60
CA TYR A 156 -13.62 3.28 4.37
C TYR A 156 -15.04 3.22 3.79
N ASN A 157 -15.97 3.95 4.40
CA ASN A 157 -17.34 4.04 3.90
C ASN A 157 -17.40 4.61 2.49
N LEU A 158 -16.61 5.66 2.22
CA LEU A 158 -16.51 6.24 0.88
C LEU A 158 -15.99 5.24 -0.15
N TYR A 159 -14.94 4.48 0.19
CA TYR A 159 -14.39 3.43 -0.67
C TYR A 159 -15.42 2.36 -0.99
N LEU A 160 -16.10 1.84 0.03
CA LEU A 160 -17.11 0.80 -0.16
C LEU A 160 -18.27 1.29 -1.03
N ASN A 161 -18.74 2.53 -0.80
CA ASN A 161 -19.81 3.13 -1.59
C ASN A 161 -19.40 3.29 -3.07
N VAL A 162 -18.17 3.76 -3.34
CA VAL A 162 -17.65 3.91 -4.71
C VAL A 162 -17.41 2.54 -5.36
N LYS A 163 -16.89 1.56 -4.61
CA LYS A 163 -16.66 0.19 -5.09
C LYS A 163 -17.97 -0.49 -5.49
N SER A 164 -19.03 -0.36 -4.69
CA SER A 164 -20.34 -0.96 -4.98
C SER A 164 -21.11 -0.28 -6.12
N SER A 165 -20.72 0.94 -6.49
CA SER A 165 -21.36 1.71 -7.57
C SER A 165 -20.75 1.45 -8.95
N ASN A 166 -19.65 0.69 -9.03
CA ASN A 166 -18.99 0.26 -10.26
C ASN A 166 -19.26 -1.22 -10.56
#